data_AF-A0A382ZUP7-F1
#
_entry.id   AF-A0A382ZUP7-F1
#
_cell.length_a   1.000
_cell.length_b   1.000
_cell.length_c   1.000
_cell.angle_alpha   90.00
_cell.angle_beta   90.00
_cell.angle_gamma   90.00
#
_symmetry.space_group_name_H-M   'P 1'
#
loop_
_entity.id
_entity.type
_entity.pdbx_description
1 polymer ?
#
loop_
_entity_poly.entity_id
_entity_poly.type
_entity_poly.pdbx_seq_one_letter_code
_entity_poly.pdbx_strand_id
1 'polypeptide(L)'
;MGSSILIPNSSAQEDIQIPDWIKNVAGWWANGDISENEFLSGIEFLINHNIISVPFMPCVVSHTDPSDNMVPDWFKNNAKWWSEDLIEDTDFINGIEYLTAKQIIGLDNKKITGKVPLEDVKFSSSWAVDKNFLVFVQSSFFEIYGKYGDCIMDGSNQVWQSLALGLNPNKMDMYNEVAVWNDP
;
A
#
# COMPACT_ATOMS: atom_id res chain seq x y z
N MET A 1 45.39 -21.95 9.62
CA MET A 1 44.04 -22.34 10.09
C MET A 1 43.19 -21.06 10.16
N GLY A 2 42.66 -20.61 9.02
CA GLY A 2 41.76 -19.45 8.97
C GLY A 2 40.40 -19.97 8.53
N SER A 3 39.47 -20.09 9.47
CA SER A 3 38.12 -20.57 9.19
C SER A 3 37.28 -19.38 8.77
N SER A 4 37.05 -19.23 7.46
CA SER A 4 36.06 -18.28 6.95
C SER A 4 34.67 -18.84 7.21
N ILE A 5 33.95 -18.21 8.14
CA ILE A 5 32.54 -18.46 8.40
C ILE A 5 31.78 -17.86 7.21
N LEU A 6 31.26 -18.70 6.33
CA LEU A 6 30.27 -18.28 5.34
C LEU A 6 28.96 -18.07 6.08
N ILE A 7 28.57 -16.81 6.26
CA ILE A 7 27.21 -16.45 6.63
C ILE A 7 26.42 -16.42 5.31
N PRO A 8 25.49 -17.35 5.04
CA PRO A 8 24.58 -17.19 3.94
C PRO A 8 23.56 -16.14 4.37
N ASN A 9 23.88 -14.86 4.16
CA ASN A 9 22.86 -13.82 4.14
C ASN A 9 22.18 -13.87 2.78
N SER A 10 21.36 -14.89 2.58
CA SER A 10 20.45 -14.98 1.45
C SER A 10 19.07 -15.17 2.04
N SER A 11 18.47 -14.05 2.43
CA SER A 11 17.02 -13.93 2.28
C SER A 11 16.78 -14.17 0.80
N ALA A 12 16.29 -15.35 0.44
CA ALA A 12 15.72 -15.58 -0.86
C ALA A 12 14.66 -14.50 -1.05
N GLN A 13 14.96 -13.46 -1.84
CA GLN A 13 13.91 -12.76 -2.54
C GLN A 13 13.29 -13.85 -3.41
N GLU A 14 12.11 -14.34 -3.02
CA GLU A 14 11.21 -14.85 -4.04
C GLU A 14 11.14 -13.74 -5.09
N ASP A 15 11.51 -14.04 -6.33
CA ASP A 15 11.24 -13.16 -7.45
C ASP A 15 9.73 -12.97 -7.48
N ILE A 16 9.24 -11.91 -6.84
CA ILE A 16 7.84 -11.54 -6.86
C ILE A 16 7.58 -11.09 -8.29
N GLN A 17 7.20 -12.06 -9.13
CA GLN A 17 7.00 -11.83 -10.54
C GLN A 17 5.71 -11.02 -10.74
N ILE A 18 5.82 -9.87 -11.38
CA ILE A 18 4.66 -9.09 -11.78
C ILE A 18 3.88 -9.90 -12.83
N PRO A 19 2.56 -10.13 -12.65
CA PRO A 19 1.78 -10.83 -13.66
C PRO A 19 1.78 -10.09 -15.00
N ASP A 20 2.05 -10.80 -16.10
CA ASP A 20 2.14 -10.22 -17.45
C ASP A 20 0.92 -9.38 -17.85
N TRP A 21 -0.27 -9.73 -17.36
CA TRP A 21 -1.49 -8.98 -17.65
C TRP A 21 -1.45 -7.55 -17.10
N ILE A 22 -0.70 -7.28 -16.02
CA ILE A 22 -0.52 -5.93 -15.49
C ILE A 22 0.31 -5.10 -16.46
N LYS A 23 1.35 -5.69 -17.06
CA LYS A 23 2.19 -5.03 -18.06
C LYS A 23 1.37 -4.66 -19.31
N ASN A 24 0.43 -5.52 -19.70
CA ASN A 24 -0.54 -5.21 -20.75
C ASN A 24 -1.47 -4.04 -20.37
N VAL A 25 -1.98 -4.02 -19.13
CA VAL A 25 -2.80 -2.92 -18.60
C VAL A 25 -2.05 -1.58 -18.65
N ALA A 26 -0.76 -1.56 -18.29
CA ALA A 26 0.07 -0.36 -18.41
C ALA A 26 0.22 0.11 -19.87
N GLY A 27 0.44 -0.82 -20.81
CA GLY A 27 0.52 -0.51 -22.24
C GLY A 27 -0.79 0.03 -22.82
N TRP A 28 -1.92 -0.60 -22.51
CA TRP A 28 -3.25 -0.13 -22.91
C TRP A 28 -3.54 1.27 -22.38
N TRP A 29 -3.22 1.54 -21.11
CA TRP A 29 -3.41 2.86 -20.54
C TRP A 29 -2.54 3.91 -21.22
N ALA A 30 -1.26 3.59 -21.45
CA ALA A 30 -0.33 4.46 -22.16
C ALA A 30 -0.80 4.82 -23.57
N ASN A 31 -1.44 3.88 -24.27
CA ASN A 31 -2.01 4.08 -25.60
C ASN A 31 -3.40 4.75 -25.59
N GLY A 32 -4.02 4.89 -24.41
CA GLY A 32 -5.37 5.45 -24.27
C GLY A 32 -6.50 4.48 -24.58
N ASP A 33 -6.21 3.17 -24.61
CA ASP A 33 -7.18 2.10 -24.86
C ASP A 33 -8.05 1.84 -23.62
N ILE A 34 -7.53 2.13 -22.42
CA ILE A 34 -8.26 2.06 -21.15
C ILE A 34 -8.12 3.36 -20.37
N SER A 35 -9.05 3.58 -19.44
CA SER A 35 -9.06 4.72 -18.53
C SER A 35 -7.96 4.63 -17.47
N GLU A 36 -7.61 5.78 -16.90
CA GLU A 36 -6.69 5.84 -15.75
C GLU A 36 -7.21 5.07 -14.53
N ASN A 37 -8.52 5.07 -14.29
CA ASN A 37 -9.12 4.28 -13.20
C ASN A 37 -8.95 2.76 -13.40
N GLU A 38 -9.00 2.28 -14.64
CA GLU A 38 -8.71 0.87 -14.95
C GLU A 38 -7.24 0.54 -14.73
N PHE A 39 -6.33 1.46 -15.09
CA PHE A 39 -4.91 1.35 -14.77
C PHE A 39 -4.65 1.31 -13.26
N LEU A 40 -5.21 2.25 -12.51
CA LEU A 40 -5.06 2.34 -11.05
C LEU A 40 -5.64 1.11 -10.35
N SER A 41 -6.69 0.47 -10.89
CA SER A 41 -7.20 -0.80 -10.38
C SER A 41 -6.17 -1.94 -10.51
N GLY A 42 -5.32 -1.91 -11.55
CA GLY A 42 -4.16 -2.80 -11.66
C GLY A 42 -3.10 -2.52 -10.58
N ILE A 43 -2.86 -1.25 -10.25
CA ILE A 43 -1.93 -0.87 -9.18
C ILE A 43 -2.46 -1.31 -7.80
N GLU A 44 -3.75 -1.12 -7.54
CA GLU A 44 -4.43 -1.60 -6.33
C GLU A 44 -4.27 -3.12 -6.17
N PHE A 45 -4.36 -3.88 -7.28
CA PHE A 45 -4.10 -5.31 -7.29
C PHE A 45 -2.66 -5.63 -6.85
N LEU A 46 -1.66 -4.94 -7.39
CA LEU A 46 -0.25 -5.16 -7.03
C LEU A 46 0.00 -4.91 -5.55
N ILE A 47 -0.60 -3.87 -4.98
CA ILE A 47 -0.49 -3.53 -3.56
C ILE A 47 -1.12 -4.62 -2.70
N ASN A 48 -2.35 -5.04 -3.03
CA ASN A 48 -3.06 -6.09 -2.30
C ASN A 48 -2.33 -7.44 -2.31
N HIS A 49 -1.58 -7.73 -3.38
CA HIS A 49 -0.77 -8.94 -3.50
C HIS A 49 0.67 -8.77 -2.98
N ASN A 50 1.00 -7.63 -2.36
CA ASN A 50 2.32 -7.31 -1.81
C ASN A 50 3.46 -7.33 -2.84
N ILE A 51 3.13 -7.09 -4.11
CA ILE A 51 4.11 -6.86 -5.18
C ILE A 51 4.67 -5.44 -5.05
N ILE A 52 3.81 -4.47 -4.79
CA ILE A 52 4.19 -3.10 -4.44
C ILE A 52 4.02 -2.92 -2.92
N SER A 53 5.07 -2.44 -2.25
CA SER A 53 5.05 -2.23 -0.82
C SER A 53 4.72 -0.78 -0.49
N VAL A 54 3.49 -0.55 0.00
CA VAL A 54 3.10 0.77 0.54
C VAL A 54 3.14 0.72 2.07
N PRO A 55 4.18 1.26 2.72
CA PRO A 55 4.34 1.12 4.17
C PRO A 55 3.27 1.88 4.96
N PHE A 56 2.70 2.93 4.38
CA PHE A 56 1.64 3.74 4.97
C PHE A 56 0.72 4.25 3.88
N MET A 57 -0.55 3.84 3.90
CA MET A 57 -1.56 4.29 2.95
C MET A 57 -1.94 5.74 3.26
N PRO A 58 -1.73 6.67 2.32
CA PRO A 58 -2.15 8.05 2.52
C PRO A 58 -3.67 8.17 2.66
N CYS A 59 -4.10 9.17 3.43
CA CYS A 59 -5.49 9.61 3.40
C CYS A 59 -5.68 10.37 2.10
N VAL A 60 -6.45 9.80 1.18
CA VAL A 60 -6.87 10.49 -0.04
C VAL A 60 -8.37 10.39 -0.08
N VAL A 61 -9.04 11.53 -0.11
CA VAL A 61 -10.46 11.58 -0.45
C VAL A 61 -10.50 11.45 -1.97
N SER A 62 -11.02 10.32 -2.49
CA SER A 62 -11.10 10.07 -3.93
C SER A 62 -11.54 11.34 -4.66
N HIS A 63 -10.69 11.86 -5.54
CA HIS A 63 -11.07 12.96 -6.40
C HIS A 63 -12.20 12.45 -7.30
N THR A 64 -13.42 12.87 -7.01
CA THR A 64 -14.62 12.44 -7.74
C THR A 64 -14.73 13.10 -9.12
N ASP A 65 -13.78 13.97 -9.48
CA ASP A 65 -13.77 14.63 -10.77
C ASP A 65 -13.02 13.77 -11.80
N PRO A 66 -13.72 13.21 -12.80
CA PRO A 66 -13.12 12.41 -13.87
C PRO A 66 -12.19 13.22 -14.79
N SER A 67 -12.10 14.55 -14.59
CA SER A 67 -11.32 15.48 -15.41
C SER A 67 -9.93 15.80 -14.87
N ASP A 68 -9.64 15.46 -13.61
CA ASP A 68 -8.28 15.58 -13.08
C ASP A 68 -7.52 14.32 -13.46
N ASN A 69 -6.57 14.43 -14.41
CA ASN A 69 -5.57 13.40 -14.62
C ASN A 69 -4.81 13.22 -13.30
N MET A 70 -5.14 12.17 -12.55
CA MET A 70 -4.57 11.89 -11.23
C MET A 70 -3.15 11.34 -11.37
N VAL A 71 -2.78 10.83 -12.55
CA VAL A 71 -1.44 10.36 -12.84
C VAL A 71 -0.73 11.33 -13.80
N PRO A 72 0.48 11.83 -13.46
CA PRO A 72 1.22 12.73 -14.33
C PRO A 72 1.55 12.11 -15.70
N ASP A 73 1.47 12.93 -16.76
CA ASP A 73 1.76 12.48 -18.14
C ASP A 73 3.16 11.86 -18.30
N TRP A 74 4.16 12.35 -17.56
CA TRP A 74 5.50 11.76 -17.60
C TRP A 74 5.51 10.31 -17.11
N PHE A 75 4.63 9.95 -16.18
CA PHE A 75 4.53 8.59 -15.68
C PHE A 75 3.79 7.69 -16.67
N LYS A 76 2.87 8.25 -17.47
CA LYS A 76 2.27 7.55 -18.61
C LYS A 76 3.32 7.07 -19.62
N ASN A 77 4.38 7.86 -19.84
CA ASN A 77 5.53 7.42 -20.64
C ASN A 77 6.29 6.26 -19.99
N ASN A 78 6.46 6.28 -18.66
CA ASN A 78 7.08 5.16 -17.95
C ASN A 78 6.26 3.87 -18.06
N ALA A 79 4.93 3.96 -17.96
CA ALA A 79 4.04 2.82 -18.21
C ALA A 79 4.20 2.26 -19.63
N LYS A 80 4.34 3.14 -20.64
CA LYS A 80 4.63 2.72 -22.01
C LYS A 80 5.97 1.98 -22.09
N TRP A 81 7.04 2.59 -21.60
CA TRP A 81 8.38 2.00 -21.64
C TRP A 81 8.42 0.66 -20.90
N TRP A 82 7.72 0.54 -19.78
CA TRP A 82 7.63 -0.70 -19.03
C TRP A 82 6.87 -1.79 -19.82
N SER A 83 5.79 -1.42 -20.51
CA SER A 83 5.05 -2.34 -21.39
C SER A 83 5.82 -2.81 -22.62
N GLU A 84 6.83 -2.05 -23.04
CA GLU A 84 7.71 -2.34 -24.18
C GLU A 84 9.07 -2.94 -23.75
N ASP A 85 9.20 -3.34 -22.47
CA ASP A 85 10.43 -3.88 -21.87
C ASP A 85 11.66 -2.95 -22.00
N LEU A 86 11.44 -1.63 -22.07
CA LEU A 86 12.49 -0.61 -22.15
C LEU A 86 12.99 -0.16 -20.77
N ILE A 87 12.22 -0.42 -19.71
CA ILE A 87 12.61 -0.22 -18.31
C ILE A 87 12.28 -1.47 -17.48
N GLU A 88 13.01 -1.68 -16.39
CA GLU A 88 12.85 -2.87 -15.54
C GLU A 88 11.60 -2.77 -14.66
N ASP A 89 11.09 -3.92 -14.20
CA ASP A 89 9.98 -4.01 -13.26
C ASP A 89 10.24 -3.17 -11.98
N THR A 90 11.48 -3.16 -11.51
CA THR A 90 11.91 -2.36 -10.36
C THR A 90 11.81 -0.86 -10.61
N ASP A 91 12.13 -0.38 -11.82
CA ASP A 91 12.03 1.04 -12.16
C ASP A 91 10.56 1.50 -12.16
N PHE A 92 9.68 0.67 -12.72
CA PHE A 92 8.26 0.93 -12.74
C PHE A 92 7.65 0.91 -11.33
N ILE A 93 7.96 -0.12 -10.53
CA ILE A 93 7.50 -0.23 -9.13
C ILE A 93 7.95 0.96 -8.30
N ASN A 94 9.25 1.31 -8.35
CA ASN A 94 9.79 2.45 -7.60
C ASN A 94 9.07 3.76 -7.94
N GLY A 95 8.69 3.93 -9.22
CA GLY A 95 7.92 5.08 -9.66
C GLY A 95 6.52 5.13 -9.05
N ILE A 96 5.81 4.00 -8.99
CA ILE A 96 4.51 3.91 -8.30
C ILE A 96 4.66 4.21 -6.81
N GLU A 97 5.63 3.58 -6.15
CA GLU A 97 5.89 3.80 -4.71
C GLU A 97 6.15 5.28 -4.41
N TYR A 98 6.96 5.94 -5.24
CA TYR A 98 7.22 7.37 -5.14
C TYR A 98 5.94 8.19 -5.29
N LEU A 99 5.14 7.92 -6.33
CA LEU A 99 3.90 8.65 -6.61
C LEU A 99 2.87 8.50 -5.48
N THR A 100 2.71 7.29 -4.94
CA THR A 100 1.83 7.02 -3.80
C THR A 100 2.35 7.72 -2.54
N ALA A 101 3.65 7.61 -2.23
CA ALA A 101 4.24 8.24 -1.04
C ALA A 101 4.17 9.77 -1.07
N LYS A 102 4.23 10.38 -2.26
CA LYS A 102 4.06 11.81 -2.47
C LYS A 102 2.61 12.26 -2.62
N GLN A 103 1.65 11.33 -2.52
CA GLN A 103 0.22 11.59 -2.73
C GLN A 103 -0.07 12.26 -4.07
N ILE A 104 0.76 11.96 -5.08
CA ILE A 104 0.58 12.51 -6.43
C ILE A 104 -0.52 11.73 -7.13
N ILE A 105 -0.55 10.40 -6.97
CA ILE A 105 -1.65 9.56 -7.43
C ILE A 105 -2.58 9.22 -6.26
N GLY A 106 -3.89 9.31 -6.51
CA GLY A 106 -4.90 8.90 -5.55
C GLY A 106 -5.33 7.45 -5.81
N LEU A 107 -5.13 6.58 -4.81
CA LEU A 107 -5.65 5.21 -4.82
C LEU A 107 -6.97 5.18 -4.05
N ASP A 108 -7.91 4.32 -4.46
CA ASP A 108 -9.11 4.08 -3.66
C ASP A 108 -8.75 3.21 -2.45
N ASN A 109 -8.50 3.87 -1.32
CA ASN A 109 -8.13 3.20 -0.08
C ASN A 109 -9.19 2.22 0.45
N LYS A 110 -10.45 2.26 -0.02
CA LYS A 110 -11.45 1.23 0.29
C LYS A 110 -11.16 -0.11 -0.34
N LYS A 111 -10.43 -0.12 -1.46
CA LYS A 111 -10.05 -1.34 -2.16
C LYS A 111 -8.72 -1.89 -1.68
N ILE A 112 -7.99 -1.15 -0.86
CA ILE A 112 -6.75 -1.64 -0.26
C ILE A 112 -7.06 -2.46 0.98
N THR A 113 -6.52 -3.66 1.01
CA THR A 113 -6.75 -4.66 2.04
C THR A 113 -5.45 -4.94 2.80
N GLY A 114 -5.56 -5.07 4.12
CA GLY A 114 -4.46 -5.56 4.95
C GLY A 114 -4.34 -7.08 4.86
N LYS A 115 -3.18 -7.62 5.27
CA LYS A 115 -2.97 -9.08 5.33
C LYS A 115 -3.85 -9.79 6.37
N VAL A 116 -4.37 -9.04 7.35
CA VAL A 116 -5.25 -9.54 8.39
C VAL A 116 -6.67 -9.12 8.04
N PRO A 117 -7.63 -10.06 7.99
CA PRO A 117 -9.04 -9.70 7.84
C PRO A 117 -9.48 -8.74 8.96
N LEU A 118 -10.16 -7.64 8.61
CA LEU A 118 -10.51 -6.58 9.55
C LEU A 118 -11.40 -7.09 10.70
N GLU A 119 -12.20 -8.12 10.45
CA GLU A 119 -13.01 -8.82 11.45
C GLU A 119 -12.16 -9.42 12.58
N ASP A 120 -10.97 -9.93 12.25
CA ASP A 120 -10.06 -10.60 13.18
C ASP A 120 -9.19 -9.62 13.98
N VAL A 121 -9.06 -8.38 13.49
CA VAL A 121 -8.32 -7.33 14.20
C VAL A 121 -9.04 -6.98 15.50
N LYS A 122 -8.27 -7.04 16.60
CA LYS A 122 -8.75 -6.74 17.96
C LYS A 122 -8.49 -5.27 18.29
N PHE A 123 -9.57 -4.50 18.39
CA PHE A 123 -9.52 -3.10 18.85
C PHE A 123 -9.76 -3.02 20.36
N SER A 124 -9.29 -1.94 20.99
CA SER A 124 -9.59 -1.67 22.40
C SER A 124 -11.10 -1.50 22.61
N SER A 125 -11.65 -2.13 23.65
CA SER A 125 -13.06 -1.97 24.03
C SER A 125 -13.40 -0.55 24.49
N SER A 126 -12.39 0.26 24.83
CA SER A 126 -12.57 1.67 25.20
C SER A 126 -12.82 2.57 23.98
N TRP A 127 -12.58 2.08 22.77
CA TRP A 127 -12.76 2.86 21.55
C TRP A 127 -14.07 2.48 20.86
N ALA A 128 -14.91 3.47 20.57
CA ALA A 128 -16.10 3.29 19.75
C ALA A 128 -15.69 3.24 18.27
N VAL A 129 -15.18 2.08 17.84
CA VAL A 129 -14.72 1.85 16.47
C VAL A 129 -15.85 1.23 15.65
N ASP A 130 -16.28 1.91 14.59
CA ASP A 130 -17.19 1.33 13.60
C ASP A 130 -16.38 0.78 12.42
N LYS A 131 -16.26 -0.55 12.37
CA LYS A 131 -15.49 -1.26 11.34
C LYS A 131 -15.98 -0.98 9.91
N ASN A 132 -17.25 -0.59 9.72
CA ASN A 132 -17.80 -0.30 8.39
C ASN A 132 -17.17 0.92 7.71
N PHE A 133 -16.55 1.80 8.51
CA PHE A 133 -15.89 2.99 8.01
C PHE A 133 -14.37 2.90 8.08
N LEU A 134 -13.80 1.75 8.46
CA LEU A 134 -12.36 1.60 8.52
C LEU A 134 -11.78 1.18 7.18
N VAL A 135 -10.68 1.82 6.81
CA VAL A 135 -9.83 1.43 5.67
C VAL A 135 -8.41 1.20 6.15
N PHE A 136 -7.70 0.29 5.48
CA PHE A 136 -6.35 -0.10 5.85
C PHE A 136 -5.37 1.07 5.70
N VAL A 137 -4.50 1.25 6.69
CA VAL A 137 -3.44 2.27 6.66
C VAL A 137 -2.06 1.64 6.69
N GLN A 138 -1.79 0.75 7.64
CA GLN A 138 -0.47 0.15 7.80
C GLN A 138 -0.58 -1.17 8.58
N SER A 139 0.26 -2.14 8.21
CA SER A 139 0.49 -3.37 9.00
C SER A 139 1.98 -3.45 9.29
N SER A 140 2.37 -3.04 10.50
CA SER A 140 3.75 -3.09 10.98
C SER A 140 3.77 -3.83 12.32
N PHE A 141 4.16 -3.19 13.41
CA PHE A 141 4.02 -3.77 14.75
C PHE A 141 2.54 -3.95 15.11
N PHE A 142 1.74 -2.91 14.88
CA PHE A 142 0.27 -2.92 15.02
C PHE A 142 -0.39 -2.87 13.65
N GLU A 143 -1.68 -3.22 13.62
CA GLU A 143 -2.55 -2.88 12.50
C GLU A 143 -3.07 -1.45 12.73
N ILE A 144 -2.98 -0.61 11.71
CA ILE A 144 -3.48 0.76 11.75
C ILE A 144 -4.55 0.91 10.69
N TYR A 145 -5.68 1.47 11.09
CA TYR A 145 -6.82 1.76 10.24
C TYR A 145 -7.20 3.23 10.35
N GLY A 146 -7.64 3.81 9.25
CA GLY A 146 -8.16 5.17 9.19
C GLY A 146 -9.67 5.15 8.98
N LYS A 147 -10.38 6.18 9.46
CA LYS A 147 -11.80 6.33 9.14
C LYS A 147 -11.94 6.91 7.73
N TYR A 148 -12.63 6.21 6.83
CA TYR A 148 -12.87 6.64 5.46
C TYR A 148 -13.46 8.05 5.40
N GLY A 149 -12.82 8.92 4.60
CA GLY A 149 -13.20 10.32 4.43
C GLY A 149 -12.80 11.24 5.58
N ASP A 150 -12.20 10.73 6.66
CA ASP A 150 -11.73 11.50 7.82
C ASP A 150 -10.32 12.04 7.57
N CYS A 151 -10.15 12.76 6.45
CA CYS A 151 -8.90 13.40 6.08
C CYS A 151 -8.93 14.90 6.42
N ILE A 152 -7.84 15.44 6.93
CA ILE A 152 -7.62 16.88 7.14
C ILE A 152 -6.43 17.35 6.33
N MET A 153 -6.40 18.64 6.00
CA MET A 153 -5.25 19.26 5.34
C MET A 153 -4.17 19.61 6.37
N ASP A 154 -2.97 19.11 6.15
CA ASP A 154 -1.74 19.56 6.80
C ASP A 154 -0.81 20.16 5.74
N GLY A 155 -0.80 21.50 5.66
CA GLY A 155 -0.17 22.22 4.55
C GLY A 155 -0.83 21.87 3.20
N SER A 156 -0.04 21.31 2.28
CA SER A 156 -0.51 20.85 0.96
C SER A 156 -1.04 19.42 0.96
N ASN A 157 -0.85 18.67 2.04
CA ASN A 157 -1.03 17.23 2.07
C ASN A 157 -2.30 16.86 2.84
N GLN A 158 -2.98 15.80 2.40
CA GLN A 158 -4.10 15.23 3.15
C GLN A 158 -3.56 14.18 4.13
N VAL A 159 -3.90 14.32 5.42
CA VAL A 159 -3.48 13.39 6.47
C VAL A 159 -4.70 12.84 7.19
N TRP A 160 -4.57 11.65 7.75
CA TRP A 160 -5.63 11.04 8.56
C TRP A 160 -5.89 11.90 9.80
N GLN A 161 -7.14 12.32 9.99
CA GLN A 161 -7.56 13.00 11.21
C GLN A 161 -7.62 12.04 12.39
N SER A 162 -8.15 10.84 12.15
CA SER A 162 -8.31 9.80 13.16
C SER A 162 -7.74 8.48 12.68
N LEU A 163 -6.93 7.84 13.54
CA LEU A 163 -6.40 6.50 13.34
C LEU A 163 -6.89 5.58 14.47
N ALA A 164 -7.28 4.36 14.12
CA ALA A 164 -7.57 3.27 15.02
C ALA A 164 -6.43 2.25 14.97
N LEU A 165 -5.81 2.02 16.12
CA LEU A 165 -4.86 0.96 16.36
C LEU A 165 -5.56 -0.36 16.69
N GLY A 166 -5.20 -1.41 15.99
CA GLY A 166 -5.67 -2.77 16.20
C GLY A 166 -4.52 -3.74 16.46
N LEU A 167 -4.80 -4.78 17.23
CA LEU A 167 -3.88 -5.89 17.47
C LEU A 167 -4.11 -6.99 16.44
N ASN A 168 -3.03 -7.45 15.83
CA ASN A 168 -3.02 -8.62 14.96
C ASN A 168 -3.08 -9.89 15.83
N PRO A 169 -4.10 -10.75 15.69
CA PRO A 169 -4.23 -11.95 16.52
C PRO A 169 -3.07 -12.94 16.36
N ASN A 170 -2.36 -12.90 15.22
CA ASN A 170 -1.18 -13.74 14.98
C ASN A 170 0.09 -13.21 15.66
N LYS A 171 0.04 -12.04 16.29
CA LYS A 171 1.16 -11.37 16.96
C LYS A 171 0.97 -11.24 18.48
N MET A 172 -0.02 -11.93 19.06
CA MET A 172 -0.36 -11.80 20.48
C MET A 172 0.79 -12.16 21.42
N ASP A 173 1.57 -13.20 21.10
CA ASP A 173 2.72 -13.59 21.92
C ASP A 173 3.78 -12.48 21.95
N MET A 174 4.09 -11.89 20.79
CA MET A 174 5.00 -10.74 20.68
C MET A 174 4.46 -9.53 21.48
N TYR A 175 3.15 -9.28 21.46
CA TYR A 175 2.56 -8.20 22.26
C TYR A 175 2.69 -8.46 23.76
N ASN A 176 2.52 -9.69 24.20
CA ASN A 176 2.68 -10.07 25.62
C ASN A 176 4.12 -9.91 26.09
N GLU A 177 5.11 -10.25 25.26
CA GLU A 177 6.54 -10.08 25.59
C GLU A 177 6.92 -8.62 25.81
N VAL A 178 6.38 -7.70 25.00
CA VAL A 178 6.69 -6.26 25.12
C VAL A 178 5.75 -5.51 26.06
N ALA A 179 4.67 -6.14 26.51
CA ALA A 179 3.78 -5.58 27.51
C ALA A 179 4.45 -5.66 28.89
N VAL A 180 5.48 -4.84 29.12
CA VAL A 180 6.25 -4.77 30.38
C VAL A 180 5.46 -4.11 31.52
N TRP A 181 4.13 -4.21 31.51
CA TRP A 181 3.27 -3.64 32.52
C TRP A 181 2.42 -4.74 33.13
N ASN A 182 3.04 -5.43 34.10
CA ASN A 182 2.47 -6.08 35.30
C ASN A 182 3.27 -7.35 35.68
N ASP A 183 4.59 -7.23 35.80
CA ASP A 183 5.28 -8.09 36.78
C ASP A 183 5.06 -7.43 38.15
N PRO A 184 4.31 -8.05 39.08
CA PRO A 184 4.12 -7.53 40.44
C PRO A 184 5.42 -7.49 41.27
#